data_AF-A0A372QPJ1-F1
#
_entry.id   AF-A0A372QPJ1-F1
#
_cell.length_a   1.000
_cell.length_b   1.000
_cell.length_c   1.000
_cell.angle_alpha   90.00
_cell.angle_beta   90.00
_cell.angle_gamma   90.00
#
_symmetry.space_group_name_H-M   'P 1'
#
loop_
_entity.id
_entity.type
_entity.pdbx_description
1 polymer ?
#
loop_
_entity_poly.entity_id
_entity_poly.type
_entity_poly.pdbx_seq_one_letter_code
_entity_poly.pdbx_strand_id
1 'polypeptide(L)'
;MEWYHIWKDDYESHKQKHDEGTIELSECLSCEICHLIEGETPIVFKKFWDILFKFEPMILMYNDVTLKRLLGLLSMDNREREDTIHKGKCRDIVDRIIESIKYSQQPTMREKGLKIIIVVIVRDCIEGNLENEVCDKLIGNPELIKYGYILEDWDVENRFQKFWEWYDTILEMGMKLDHISDENIAGVM
;
A
#
# COMPACT_ATOMS: atom_id res chain seq x y z
N MET A 1 -5.94 -2.83 -9.29
CA MET A 1 -5.78 -3.58 -8.02
C MET A 1 -6.79 -4.71 -7.94
N GLU A 2 -6.43 -5.84 -7.31
CA GLU A 2 -7.28 -7.04 -7.26
C GLU A 2 -8.59 -6.78 -6.50
N TRP A 3 -8.57 -5.99 -5.42
CA TRP A 3 -9.76 -5.68 -4.62
C TRP A 3 -10.69 -4.60 -5.21
N TYR A 4 -10.31 -3.91 -6.29
CA TYR A 4 -11.07 -2.75 -6.80
C TYR A 4 -12.52 -3.08 -7.17
N HIS A 5 -12.76 -4.26 -7.75
CA HIS A 5 -14.11 -4.69 -8.13
C HIS A 5 -14.99 -4.90 -6.89
N ILE A 6 -14.45 -5.54 -5.85
CA ILE A 6 -15.12 -5.73 -4.56
C ILE A 6 -15.46 -4.37 -3.95
N TRP A 7 -14.48 -3.47 -3.86
CA TRP A 7 -14.68 -2.12 -3.35
C TRP A 7 -15.76 -1.36 -4.13
N LYS A 8 -15.78 -1.50 -5.46
CA LYS A 8 -16.75 -0.82 -6.33
C LYS A 8 -18.15 -1.36 -6.10
N ASP A 9 -18.31 -2.68 -6.05
CA ASP A 9 -19.58 -3.34 -5.80
C ASP A 9 -20.13 -2.97 -4.41
N ASP A 10 -19.27 -2.95 -3.38
CA ASP A 10 -19.62 -2.53 -2.02
C ASP A 10 -20.08 -1.06 -1.98
N TYR A 11 -19.35 -0.18 -2.66
CA TYR A 11 -19.70 1.25 -2.75
C TYR A 11 -21.03 1.47 -3.49
N GLU A 12 -21.25 0.82 -4.63
CA GLU A 12 -22.47 0.95 -5.42
C GLU A 12 -23.69 0.39 -4.68
N SER A 13 -23.55 -0.77 -4.05
CA SER A 13 -24.59 -1.37 -3.20
C SER A 13 -24.95 -0.45 -2.03
N HIS A 14 -23.95 0.11 -1.37
CA HIS A 14 -24.17 1.03 -0.26
C HIS A 14 -24.82 2.34 -0.71
N LYS A 15 -24.41 2.89 -1.85
CA LYS A 15 -24.99 4.12 -2.41
C LYS A 15 -26.47 3.91 -2.77
N GLN A 16 -26.84 2.76 -3.31
CA GLN A 16 -28.24 2.43 -3.58
C GLN A 16 -29.10 2.48 -2.32
N LYS A 17 -28.58 2.02 -1.17
CA LYS A 17 -29.30 2.12 0.12
C LYS A 17 -29.58 3.57 0.52
N HIS A 18 -28.66 4.49 0.24
CA HIS A 18 -28.90 5.92 0.45
C HIS A 18 -30.03 6.44 -0.43
N ASP A 19 -30.06 6.05 -1.70
CA ASP A 19 -31.11 6.45 -2.65
C ASP A 19 -32.49 5.90 -2.22
N GLU A 20 -32.51 4.73 -1.57
CA GLU A 20 -33.70 4.09 -1.00
C GLU A 20 -34.09 4.62 0.39
N GLY A 21 -33.34 5.59 0.95
CA GLY A 21 -33.62 6.19 2.26
C GLY A 21 -33.32 5.26 3.45
N THR A 22 -32.62 4.15 3.23
CA THR A 22 -32.24 3.20 4.28
C THR A 22 -30.86 3.56 4.83
N ILE A 23 -30.83 4.18 6.01
CA ILE A 23 -29.58 4.49 6.72
C ILE A 23 -29.16 3.26 7.52
N GLU A 24 -28.40 2.37 6.89
CA GLU A 24 -27.64 1.35 7.62
C GLU A 24 -26.25 1.87 7.99
N LEU A 25 -25.79 1.50 9.20
CA LEU A 25 -24.38 1.60 9.59
C LEU A 25 -23.57 0.71 8.64
N SER A 26 -22.96 1.34 7.65
CA SER A 26 -22.19 0.66 6.62
C SER A 26 -20.71 0.70 6.96
N GLU A 27 -20.03 -0.42 6.74
CA GLU A 27 -18.56 -0.51 6.78
C GLU A 27 -17.90 0.19 5.58
N CYS A 28 -18.69 0.72 4.62
CA CYS A 28 -18.19 1.43 3.46
C CYS A 28 -17.39 2.67 3.87
N LEU A 29 -16.06 2.56 3.78
CA LEU A 29 -15.14 3.63 4.17
C LEU A 29 -15.08 4.77 3.17
N SER A 30 -15.54 4.55 1.93
CA SER A 30 -15.43 5.51 0.82
C SER A 30 -16.67 6.37 0.60
N CYS A 31 -17.76 6.13 1.35
CA CYS A 31 -19.00 6.87 1.20
C CYS A 31 -18.87 8.33 1.65
N GLU A 32 -19.07 9.25 0.71
CA GLU A 32 -19.01 10.68 0.95
C GLU A 32 -20.20 11.22 1.76
N ILE A 33 -21.31 10.47 1.80
CA ILE A 33 -22.52 10.83 2.56
C ILE A 33 -22.35 10.42 4.03
N CYS A 34 -21.83 9.21 4.27
CA CYS A 34 -21.59 8.70 5.63
C CYS A 34 -20.41 9.38 6.32
N HIS A 35 -19.37 9.74 5.57
CA HIS A 35 -18.11 10.27 6.13
C HIS A 35 -17.90 11.73 5.69
N LEU A 36 -18.90 12.57 5.90
CA LEU A 36 -18.82 13.99 5.56
C LEU A 36 -17.70 14.67 6.35
N ILE A 37 -16.90 15.49 5.66
CA ILE A 37 -15.89 16.31 6.30
C ILE A 37 -16.57 17.48 7.01
N GLU A 38 -16.48 17.50 8.32
CA GLU A 38 -16.97 18.60 9.15
C GLU A 38 -15.85 19.64 9.36
N GLY A 39 -16.11 20.89 8.98
CA GLY A 39 -15.17 22.00 9.17
C GLY A 39 -14.12 22.17 8.06
N GLU A 40 -13.06 22.91 8.38
CA GLU A 40 -12.00 23.25 7.41
C GLU A 40 -10.98 22.11 7.26
N THR A 41 -10.68 21.75 6.01
CA THR A 41 -9.59 20.81 5.70
C THR A 41 -8.22 21.48 5.93
N PRO A 42 -7.32 20.88 6.73
CA PRO A 42 -5.97 21.40 6.96
C PRO A 42 -5.19 21.60 5.66
N ILE A 43 -4.40 22.69 5.58
CA ILE A 43 -3.57 23.01 4.41
C ILE A 43 -2.61 21.86 4.07
N VAL A 44 -2.05 21.22 5.10
CA VAL A 44 -1.16 20.07 4.96
C VAL A 44 -1.84 18.89 4.24
N PHE A 45 -3.12 18.65 4.51
CA PHE A 45 -3.89 17.61 3.84
C PHE A 45 -4.13 17.96 2.37
N LYS A 46 -4.47 19.22 2.08
CA LYS A 46 -4.65 19.68 0.69
C LYS A 46 -3.36 19.51 -0.13
N LYS A 47 -2.22 19.89 0.43
CA LYS A 47 -0.90 19.67 -0.20
C LYS A 47 -0.65 18.18 -0.48
N PHE A 48 -0.92 17.30 0.50
CA PHE A 48 -0.80 15.85 0.29
C PHE A 48 -1.71 15.37 -0.85
N TRP A 49 -2.97 15.80 -0.85
CA TRP A 49 -3.97 15.38 -1.84
C TRP A 49 -3.57 15.80 -3.26
N ASP A 50 -3.14 17.05 -3.42
CA ASP A 50 -2.68 17.59 -4.70
C ASP A 50 -1.49 16.82 -5.25
N ILE A 51 -0.56 16.39 -4.39
CA ILE A 51 0.59 15.57 -4.79
C ILE A 51 0.15 14.16 -5.14
N LEU A 52 -0.69 13.51 -4.32
CA LEU A 52 -1.17 12.16 -4.57
C LEU A 52 -1.91 12.07 -5.91
N PHE A 53 -2.70 13.09 -6.26
CA PHE A 53 -3.42 13.18 -7.54
C PHE A 53 -2.47 13.20 -8.75
N LYS A 54 -1.25 13.74 -8.62
CA LYS A 54 -0.24 13.68 -9.69
C LYS A 54 0.21 12.25 -9.99
N PHE A 55 0.14 11.35 -9.00
CA PHE A 55 0.60 9.97 -9.11
C PHE A 55 -0.52 8.97 -9.41
N GLU A 56 -1.73 9.20 -8.87
CA GLU A 56 -2.89 8.38 -9.14
C GLU A 56 -4.07 9.26 -9.58
N PRO A 57 -4.20 9.55 -10.89
CA PRO A 57 -5.24 10.44 -11.39
C PRO A 57 -6.66 9.84 -11.31
N MET A 58 -6.79 8.55 -10.97
CA MET A 58 -8.09 7.89 -10.79
C MET A 58 -8.71 8.15 -9.42
N ILE A 59 -8.00 8.77 -8.48
CA ILE A 59 -8.62 9.25 -7.24
C ILE A 59 -9.59 10.39 -7.56
N LEU A 60 -10.79 10.32 -7.00
CA LEU A 60 -11.87 11.25 -7.29
C LEU A 60 -12.15 12.15 -6.09
N MET A 61 -12.33 11.56 -4.90
CA MET A 61 -12.67 12.29 -3.69
C MET A 61 -12.05 11.64 -2.45
N TYR A 62 -11.75 12.47 -1.45
CA TYR A 62 -11.48 12.06 -0.08
C TYR A 62 -12.68 12.36 0.81
N ASN A 63 -12.72 11.72 1.97
CA ASN A 63 -13.75 11.93 2.98
C ASN A 63 -13.11 12.06 4.38
N ASP A 64 -13.94 12.14 5.42
CA ASP A 64 -13.47 12.33 6.79
C ASP A 64 -12.60 11.16 7.31
N VAL A 65 -12.85 9.93 6.83
CA VAL A 65 -11.99 8.78 7.14
C VAL A 65 -10.61 8.98 6.56
N THR A 66 -10.51 9.35 5.27
CA THR A 66 -9.23 9.63 4.62
C THR A 66 -8.46 10.72 5.36
N LEU A 67 -9.15 11.81 5.73
CA LEU A 67 -8.59 12.93 6.46
C LEU A 67 -8.01 12.52 7.81
N LYS A 68 -8.82 11.87 8.65
CA LYS A 68 -8.40 11.44 10.00
C LYS A 68 -7.26 10.43 9.94
N ARG A 69 -7.26 9.52 8.98
CA ARG A 69 -6.20 8.51 8.83
C ARG A 69 -4.88 9.15 8.38
N LEU A 70 -4.90 10.11 7.45
CA LEU A 70 -3.70 10.84 7.06
C LEU A 70 -3.14 11.66 8.23
N LEU A 71 -3.98 12.34 9.01
CA LEU A 71 -3.53 13.06 10.19
C LEU A 71 -2.90 12.12 11.23
N GLY A 72 -3.45 10.91 11.38
CA GLY A 72 -2.87 9.85 12.20
C GLY A 72 -1.50 9.39 11.70
N LEU A 73 -1.33 9.28 10.38
CA LEU A 73 -0.06 8.95 9.75
C LEU A 73 0.99 10.05 9.97
N LEU A 74 0.61 11.32 9.80
CA LEU A 74 1.46 12.49 10.05
C LEU A 74 1.84 12.65 11.53
N SER A 75 1.02 12.13 12.45
CA SER A 75 1.32 12.17 13.89
C SER A 75 2.20 11.02 14.35
N MET A 76 2.56 10.09 13.45
CA MET A 76 3.38 8.93 13.77
C MET A 76 4.88 9.28 13.67
N ASP A 77 5.67 8.77 14.61
CA ASP A 77 7.13 8.90 14.56
C ASP A 77 7.68 8.31 13.24
N ASN A 78 8.69 8.95 12.68
CA ASN A 78 9.22 8.52 11.38
C ASN A 78 9.83 7.10 11.45
N ARG A 79 10.50 6.74 12.56
CA ARG A 79 11.06 5.39 12.71
C ARG A 79 9.94 4.35 12.80
N GLU A 80 8.87 4.65 13.54
CA GLU A 80 7.69 3.76 13.63
C GLU A 80 7.03 3.57 12.24
N ARG A 81 6.98 4.62 11.41
CA ARG A 81 6.49 4.51 10.03
C ARG A 81 7.36 3.59 9.17
N GLU A 82 8.67 3.83 9.16
CA GLU A 82 9.62 3.04 8.38
C GLU A 82 9.61 1.56 8.81
N ASP A 83 9.58 1.28 10.10
CA ASP A 83 9.58 -0.08 10.64
C ASP A 83 8.29 -0.86 10.34
N THR A 84 7.16 -0.16 10.15
CA THR A 84 5.82 -0.80 10.06
C THR A 84 5.11 -0.57 8.73
N ILE A 85 5.80 -0.05 7.72
CA ILE A 85 5.23 0.23 6.39
C ILE A 85 4.68 -1.02 5.70
N HIS A 86 5.35 -2.17 5.88
CA HIS A 86 4.93 -3.44 5.30
C HIS A 86 4.11 -4.32 6.25
N LYS A 87 4.16 -4.04 7.56
CA LYS A 87 3.44 -4.81 8.59
C LYS A 87 3.22 -3.95 9.84
N GLY A 88 1.99 -3.95 10.33
CA GLY A 88 1.64 -3.25 11.57
C GLY A 88 0.97 -1.90 11.29
N LYS A 89 1.17 -0.96 12.20
CA LYS A 89 0.31 0.22 12.30
C LYS A 89 0.40 1.17 11.10
N CYS A 90 1.60 1.43 10.55
CA CYS A 90 1.72 2.26 9.36
C CYS A 90 0.99 1.61 8.17
N ARG A 91 1.25 0.32 7.90
CA ARG A 91 0.51 -0.45 6.90
C ARG A 91 -1.00 -0.33 7.08
N ASP A 92 -1.51 -0.58 8.28
CA ASP A 92 -2.95 -0.59 8.54
C ASP A 92 -3.58 0.81 8.36
N ILE A 93 -2.85 1.88 8.70
CA ILE A 93 -3.32 3.25 8.44
C ILE A 93 -3.34 3.54 6.95
N VAL A 94 -2.29 3.18 6.22
CA VAL A 94 -2.20 3.42 4.77
C VAL A 94 -3.27 2.61 4.03
N ASP A 95 -3.51 1.36 4.42
CA ASP A 95 -4.57 0.52 3.85
C ASP A 95 -5.93 1.20 4.03
N ARG A 96 -6.22 1.72 5.23
CA ARG A 96 -7.46 2.47 5.51
C ARG A 96 -7.55 3.78 4.73
N ILE A 97 -6.45 4.47 4.47
CA ILE A 97 -6.44 5.65 3.59
C ILE A 97 -6.88 5.22 2.19
N ILE A 98 -6.24 4.21 1.62
CA ILE A 98 -6.50 3.72 0.25
C ILE A 98 -7.95 3.25 0.08
N GLU A 99 -8.47 2.48 1.03
CA GLU A 99 -9.86 1.96 1.01
C GLU A 99 -10.91 3.07 1.14
N SER A 100 -10.59 4.14 1.87
CA SER A 100 -11.50 5.27 2.10
C SER A 100 -11.57 6.26 0.93
N ILE A 101 -10.62 6.20 0.00
CA ILE A 101 -10.64 7.09 -1.17
C ILE A 101 -11.72 6.60 -2.14
N LYS A 102 -12.46 7.55 -2.70
CA LYS A 102 -13.34 7.29 -3.83
C LYS A 102 -12.55 7.38 -5.12
N TYR A 103 -12.66 6.37 -5.97
CA TYR A 103 -12.00 6.32 -7.27
C TYR A 103 -13.01 6.45 -8.40
N SER A 104 -12.66 7.16 -9.48
CA SER A 104 -13.49 7.27 -10.67
C SER A 104 -13.42 6.01 -11.54
N GLN A 105 -12.26 5.33 -11.53
CA GLN A 105 -11.97 4.11 -12.28
C GLN A 105 -10.97 3.25 -11.50
N GLN A 106 -10.64 2.07 -12.04
CA GLN A 106 -9.61 1.23 -11.45
C GLN A 106 -8.28 1.99 -11.39
N PRO A 107 -7.62 2.05 -10.22
CA PRO A 107 -6.33 2.71 -10.08
C PRO A 107 -5.30 2.18 -11.08
N THR A 108 -4.51 3.09 -11.62
CA THR A 108 -3.42 2.79 -12.55
C THR A 108 -2.22 2.16 -11.84
N MET A 109 -1.96 2.59 -10.62
CA MET A 109 -0.89 2.09 -9.78
C MET A 109 -1.27 0.77 -9.10
N ARG A 110 -0.27 -0.08 -8.84
CA ARG A 110 -0.47 -1.23 -7.96
C ARG A 110 -0.62 -0.73 -6.53
N GLU A 111 -1.39 -1.47 -5.73
CA GLU A 111 -1.62 -1.16 -4.32
C GLU A 111 -0.32 -0.95 -3.56
N LYS A 112 0.66 -1.84 -3.78
CA LYS A 112 1.99 -1.72 -3.18
C LYS A 112 2.66 -0.39 -3.52
N GLY A 113 2.59 0.04 -4.78
CA GLY A 113 3.14 1.33 -5.19
C GLY A 113 2.40 2.50 -4.54
N LEU A 114 1.07 2.44 -4.49
CA LEU A 114 0.27 3.49 -3.88
C LEU A 114 0.60 3.65 -2.39
N LYS A 115 0.83 2.54 -1.66
CA LYS A 115 1.27 2.57 -0.26
C LYS A 115 2.60 3.30 -0.09
N ILE A 116 3.59 2.95 -0.92
CA ILE A 116 4.93 3.58 -0.91
C ILE A 116 4.80 5.08 -1.21
N ILE A 117 4.07 5.44 -2.26
CA ILE A 117 3.86 6.84 -2.65
C ILE A 117 3.22 7.65 -1.52
N ILE A 118 2.20 7.11 -0.85
CA ILE A 118 1.56 7.81 0.30
C ILE A 118 2.59 8.09 1.39
N VAL A 119 3.42 7.12 1.76
CA VAL A 119 4.45 7.30 2.81
C VAL A 119 5.54 8.28 2.37
N VAL A 120 6.01 8.18 1.13
CA VAL A 120 7.01 9.10 0.55
C VAL A 120 6.49 10.54 0.51
N ILE A 121 5.23 10.77 0.13
CA ILE A 121 4.64 12.12 0.15
C ILE A 121 4.64 12.68 1.57
N VAL A 122 4.23 11.88 2.56
CA VAL A 122 4.20 12.32 3.96
C VAL A 122 5.61 12.66 4.45
N ARG A 123 6.57 11.73 4.31
CA ARG A 123 7.94 11.90 4.81
C ARG A 123 8.69 13.02 4.08
N ASP A 124 8.71 12.97 2.75
CA ASP A 124 9.64 13.81 1.99
C ASP A 124 8.98 15.10 1.51
N CYS A 125 7.73 15.06 1.03
CA CYS A 125 7.07 16.24 0.47
C CYS A 125 6.41 17.13 1.54
N ILE A 126 5.82 16.51 2.57
CA ILE A 126 5.12 17.22 3.64
C ILE A 126 6.09 17.59 4.76
N GLU A 127 6.77 16.61 5.36
CA GLU A 127 7.67 16.86 6.50
C GLU A 127 9.04 17.39 6.04
N GLY A 128 9.60 16.81 4.98
CA GLY A 128 10.88 17.23 4.41
C GLY A 128 10.81 18.49 3.53
N ASN A 129 9.61 18.89 3.09
CA ASN A 129 9.38 19.98 2.14
C ASN A 129 10.16 19.83 0.81
N LEU A 130 10.33 18.60 0.33
CA LEU A 130 11.08 18.24 -0.88
C LEU A 130 10.18 17.89 -2.08
N GLU A 131 8.97 18.46 -2.14
CA GLU A 131 7.95 18.09 -3.14
C GLU A 131 8.49 18.05 -4.57
N ASN A 132 9.18 19.12 -5.01
CA ASN A 132 9.68 19.22 -6.38
C ASN A 132 10.71 18.12 -6.68
N GLU A 133 11.70 17.94 -5.80
CA GLU A 133 12.77 16.95 -5.99
C GLU A 133 12.24 15.51 -6.01
N VAL A 134 11.27 15.22 -5.13
CA VAL A 134 10.65 13.91 -5.02
C VAL A 134 9.76 13.64 -6.23
N CYS A 135 8.93 14.60 -6.63
CA CYS A 135 8.05 14.46 -7.78
C CYS A 135 8.84 14.24 -9.08
N ASP A 136 9.90 15.03 -9.32
CA ASP A 136 10.74 14.90 -10.51
C ASP A 136 11.40 13.51 -10.59
N LYS A 137 11.85 12.97 -9.45
CA LYS A 137 12.44 11.62 -9.38
C LYS A 137 11.41 10.51 -9.62
N LEU A 138 10.20 10.65 -9.10
CA LEU A 138 9.17 9.60 -9.17
C LEU A 138 8.40 9.59 -10.49
N ILE A 139 8.09 10.76 -11.07
CA ILE A 139 7.34 10.87 -12.34
C ILE A 139 8.09 10.18 -13.49
N GLY A 140 9.42 10.22 -13.48
CA GLY A 140 10.28 9.55 -14.47
C GLY A 140 10.78 8.17 -14.06
N ASN A 141 10.34 7.62 -12.92
CA ASN A 141 10.92 6.38 -12.39
C ASN A 141 10.52 5.17 -13.28
N PRO A 142 11.49 4.46 -13.90
CA PRO A 142 11.19 3.36 -14.80
C PRO A 142 10.48 2.18 -14.12
N GLU A 143 10.74 1.93 -12.83
CA GLU A 143 10.09 0.86 -12.08
C GLU A 143 8.63 1.19 -11.77
N LEU A 144 8.33 2.43 -11.37
CA LEU A 144 6.95 2.88 -11.21
C LEU A 144 6.18 2.78 -12.51
N ILE A 145 6.76 3.27 -13.62
CA ILE A 145 6.12 3.24 -14.93
C ILE A 145 5.87 1.79 -15.39
N LYS A 146 6.86 0.90 -15.21
CA LYS A 146 6.82 -0.46 -15.75
C LYS A 146 6.08 -1.45 -14.85
N TYR A 147 6.24 -1.34 -13.54
CA TYR A 147 5.77 -2.32 -12.56
C TYR A 147 4.68 -1.75 -11.63
N GLY A 148 4.53 -0.43 -11.56
CA GLY A 148 3.56 0.23 -10.67
C GLY A 148 3.97 0.22 -9.20
N TYR A 149 5.27 0.00 -8.89
CA TYR A 149 5.87 0.11 -7.57
C TYR A 149 7.41 0.21 -7.69
N ILE A 150 8.09 0.72 -6.65
CA ILE A 150 9.56 0.73 -6.51
C ILE A 150 9.95 -0.35 -5.50
N LEU A 151 11.09 -1.02 -5.71
CA LEU A 151 11.68 -1.86 -4.67
C LEU A 151 12.43 -1.00 -3.65
N GLU A 152 12.00 -1.09 -2.39
CA GLU A 152 12.73 -0.48 -1.29
C GLU A 152 13.85 -1.40 -0.79
N ASP A 153 14.85 -0.85 -0.10
CA ASP A 153 16.02 -1.63 0.39
C ASP A 153 15.58 -2.84 1.23
N TRP A 154 14.56 -2.66 2.07
CA TRP A 154 13.97 -3.76 2.84
C TRP A 154 13.34 -4.85 1.97
N ASP A 155 12.67 -4.48 0.86
CA ASP A 155 12.12 -5.47 -0.09
C ASP A 155 13.23 -6.29 -0.73
N VAL A 156 14.35 -5.64 -1.02
CA VAL A 156 15.54 -6.28 -1.59
C VAL A 156 16.13 -7.24 -0.56
N GLU A 157 16.36 -6.79 0.66
CA GLU A 157 16.88 -7.62 1.77
C GLU A 157 16.02 -8.85 2.03
N ASN A 158 14.70 -8.68 2.13
CA ASN A 158 13.76 -9.78 2.38
C ASN A 158 13.73 -10.79 1.21
N ARG A 159 13.83 -10.31 -0.04
CA ARG A 159 13.93 -11.19 -1.21
C ARG A 159 15.23 -11.98 -1.21
N PHE A 160 16.34 -11.34 -0.84
CA PHE A 160 17.63 -12.04 -0.69
C PHE A 160 17.59 -13.05 0.44
N GLN A 161 16.97 -12.73 1.57
CA GLN A 161 16.85 -13.68 2.68
C GLN A 161 16.07 -14.93 2.26
N LYS A 162 14.92 -14.78 1.59
CA LYS A 162 14.16 -15.93 1.06
C LYS A 162 14.95 -16.74 0.04
N PHE A 163 15.75 -16.06 -0.79
CA PHE A 163 16.65 -16.75 -1.73
C PHE A 163 17.68 -17.59 -0.98
N TRP A 164 18.30 -17.06 0.07
CA TRP A 164 19.27 -17.80 0.88
C TRP A 164 18.63 -18.98 1.61
N GLU A 165 17.46 -18.81 2.20
CA GLU A 165 16.71 -19.91 2.84
C GLU A 165 16.38 -21.04 1.85
N TRP A 166 15.98 -20.69 0.63
CA TRP A 166 15.74 -21.67 -0.44
C TRP A 166 17.03 -22.35 -0.90
N TYR A 167 18.13 -21.59 -1.03
CA TYR A 167 19.43 -22.12 -1.42
C TYR A 167 19.97 -23.12 -0.39
N ASP A 168 19.89 -22.77 0.90
CA ASP A 168 20.27 -23.65 2.00
C ASP A 168 19.44 -24.94 1.99
N THR A 169 18.13 -24.84 1.70
CA THR A 169 17.25 -26.01 1.54
C THR A 169 17.74 -26.94 0.41
N ILE A 170 18.17 -26.39 -0.72
CA ILE A 170 18.72 -27.19 -1.83
C ILE A 170 20.02 -27.86 -1.42
N LEU A 171 20.92 -27.14 -0.74
CA LEU A 171 22.18 -27.71 -0.25
C LEU A 171 21.92 -28.86 0.72
N GLU A 172 21.00 -28.68 1.67
CA GLU A 172 20.62 -29.74 2.61
C GLU A 172 20.00 -30.96 1.90
N MET A 173 19.17 -30.75 0.87
CA MET A 173 18.60 -31.84 0.07
C MET A 173 19.66 -32.57 -0.76
N GLY A 174 20.61 -31.84 -1.35
CA GLY A 174 21.74 -32.40 -2.09
C GLY A 174 22.66 -33.22 -1.18
N MET A 175 23.00 -32.70 0.00
CA MET A 175 23.78 -33.43 1.00
C MET A 175 23.06 -34.69 1.50
N LYS A 176 21.73 -34.65 1.68
CA LYS A 176 20.94 -35.83 2.05
C LYS A 176 20.92 -36.90 0.96
N LEU A 177 21.00 -36.54 -0.32
CA LEU A 177 21.09 -37.50 -1.42
C LEU A 177 22.46 -38.17 -1.50
N ASP A 178 23.55 -37.42 -1.29
CA ASP A 178 24.91 -37.96 -1.23
C ASP A 178 25.12 -38.91 -0.03
N HIS A 179 24.40 -38.71 1.07
CA HIS A 179 24.43 -39.63 2.21
C HIS A 179 23.59 -40.90 2.03
N ILE A 180 22.71 -40.97 1.03
CA ILE A 180 21.90 -42.18 0.73
C ILE A 180 22.60 -43.08 -0.30
N SER A 181 23.62 -42.61 -1.01
CA SER A 181 24.30 -43.38 -2.07
C SER A 181 25.35 -44.40 -1.58
N ASP A 182 25.80 -44.35 -0.33
CA ASP A 182 26.92 -45.21 0.13
C ASP A 182 26.51 -46.42 0.99
N GLU A 183 25.30 -46.45 1.58
CA GLU A 183 24.90 -47.57 2.46
C GLU A 183 24.08 -48.67 1.78
N ASN A 184 23.58 -48.46 0.55
CA ASN A 184 22.76 -49.46 -0.16
C ASN A 184 23.53 -50.37 -1.14
N ILE A 185 24.85 -50.23 -1.27
CA ILE A 185 25.66 -51.07 -2.17
C ILE A 185 26.36 -52.23 -1.42
N ALA A 186 26.45 -52.20 -0.09
CA ALA A 186 27.12 -53.24 0.70
C ALA A 186 26.22 -54.42 1.14
N GLY A 187 24.96 -54.49 0.67
CA GLY A 187 24.00 -55.53 1.04
C GLY A 187 23.66 -56.54 -0.06
N VAL A 188 24.28 -56.45 -1.24
CA VAL A 188 24.08 -57.40 -2.35
C VAL A 188 25.45 -57.82 -2.90
N MET A 189 26.18 -58.62 -2.11
CA MET A 189 27.22 -59.52 -2.61
C MET A 189 27.26 -60.79 -1.77
#